data_AF-G8ZZL1-F1
#
_entry.id   AF-G8ZZL1-F1
#
_cell.length_a   1.000
_cell.length_b   1.000
_cell.length_c   1.000
_cell.angle_alpha   90.00
_cell.angle_beta   90.00
_cell.angle_gamma   90.00
#
_symmetry.space_group_name_H-M   'P 1'
#
loop_
_entity.id
_entity.type
_entity.pdbx_description
1 polymer ?
#
loop_
_entity_poly.entity_id
_entity_poly.type
_entity_poly.pdbx_seq_one_letter_code
_entity_poly.pdbx_strand_id
1 'polypeptide(L)'
;MGKKDKGPKMTTVTTKEGETLKVFEDLKDFETFIKQETEDEEFDNLHCQLKYYPPFVLHEAHDDPEKISTTANSHSRKFVRHLHQHVEKHLLKDIKEAINLRDLKFRNKSKDESFDRIVWHYGDDTQYHERKFHIEVGVTCTHDDAMVDVDYKTIPIT
;
A
#
# COMPACT_ATOMS: atom_id res chain seq x y z
N MET A 1 -22.97 21.93 16.18
CA MET A 1 -21.55 22.06 15.80
C MET A 1 -21.16 20.81 15.03
N GLY A 2 -21.16 20.89 13.70
CA GLY A 2 -20.82 19.75 12.84
C GLY A 2 -19.35 19.38 13.03
N LYS A 3 -19.08 18.12 13.35
CA LYS A 3 -17.73 17.56 13.19
C LYS A 3 -17.43 17.67 11.70
N LYS A 4 -16.55 18.61 11.31
CA LYS A 4 -15.90 18.53 10.00
C LYS A 4 -15.18 17.20 10.00
N ASP A 5 -15.64 16.24 9.19
CA ASP A 5 -14.87 15.04 8.92
C ASP A 5 -13.51 15.53 8.44
N LYS A 6 -12.49 15.31 9.26
CA LYS A 6 -11.12 15.58 8.88
C LYS A 6 -10.81 14.52 7.83
N GLY A 7 -10.58 14.95 6.59
CA GLY A 7 -10.15 14.06 5.51
C GLY A 7 -8.89 13.28 5.90
N PRO A 8 -8.49 12.29 5.08
CA PRO A 8 -7.37 11.42 5.38
C PRO A 8 -6.09 12.24 5.64
N LYS A 9 -5.32 11.87 6.66
CA LYS A 9 -4.05 12.55 6.95
C LYS A 9 -2.99 12.04 5.99
N MET A 10 -2.31 12.97 5.32
CA MET A 10 -1.28 12.67 4.34
C MET A 10 -0.23 13.76 4.29
N THR A 11 0.97 13.39 3.89
CA THR A 11 2.05 14.31 3.55
C THR A 11 2.21 14.32 2.03
N THR A 12 2.22 15.51 1.42
CA THR A 12 2.54 15.64 0.00
C THR A 12 4.04 15.79 -0.17
N VAL A 13 4.65 14.88 -0.91
CA VAL A 13 6.08 14.90 -1.24
C VAL A 13 6.25 15.15 -2.73
N THR A 14 7.15 16.06 -3.11
CA THR A 14 7.51 16.26 -4.52
C THR A 14 8.67 15.32 -4.87
N THR A 15 8.47 14.44 -5.85
CA THR A 15 9.52 13.55 -6.34
C THR A 15 10.58 14.35 -7.09
N LYS A 16 11.75 13.73 -7.33
CA LYS A 16 12.84 14.35 -8.10
C LYS A 16 12.43 14.71 -9.54
N GLU A 17 11.39 14.06 -10.04
CA GLU A 17 10.83 14.24 -11.38
C GLU A 17 9.73 15.31 -11.42
N GLY A 18 9.41 15.93 -10.27
CA GLY A 18 8.44 17.01 -10.16
C GLY A 18 7.00 16.54 -9.91
N GLU A 19 6.76 15.24 -9.77
CA GLU A 19 5.45 14.68 -9.44
C GLU A 19 5.11 14.91 -7.96
N THR A 20 3.86 15.26 -7.66
CA THR A 20 3.38 15.38 -6.28
C THR A 20 2.75 14.07 -5.83
N LEU A 21 3.39 13.41 -4.86
CA LEU A 21 2.97 12.13 -4.32
C LEU A 21 2.35 12.29 -2.95
N LYS A 22 1.17 11.68 -2.74
CA LYS A 22 0.51 11.63 -1.43
C LYS A 22 1.05 10.42 -0.66
N VAL A 23 1.65 10.67 0.51
CA VAL A 23 2.22 9.65 1.39
C VAL A 23 1.39 9.56 2.68
N PHE A 24 0.93 8.36 3.00
CA PHE A 24 0.11 8.03 4.15
C PHE A 24 0.93 7.24 5.19
N GLU A 25 0.53 7.34 6.45
CA GLU A 25 1.16 6.60 7.57
C GLU A 25 0.23 5.54 8.19
N ASP A 26 -1.02 5.51 7.75
CA ASP A 26 -2.06 4.63 8.28
C ASP A 26 -2.90 4.02 7.14
N LEU A 27 -3.26 2.75 7.30
CA LEU A 27 -4.03 1.98 6.32
C LEU A 27 -5.41 2.59 6.05
N LYS A 28 -6.07 3.12 7.08
CA LYS A 28 -7.44 3.65 6.96
C LYS A 28 -7.44 4.94 6.15
N ASP A 29 -6.47 5.83 6.38
CA ASP A 29 -6.37 7.08 5.63
C ASP A 29 -6.02 6.82 4.16
N PHE A 30 -5.13 5.84 3.91
CA PHE A 30 -4.80 5.36 2.57
C PHE A 30 -6.01 4.76 1.83
N GLU A 31 -6.76 3.86 2.49
CA GLU A 31 -7.96 3.24 1.92
C GLU A 31 -9.06 4.29 1.64
N THR A 32 -9.30 5.19 2.59
CA THR A 32 -10.27 6.27 2.46
C THR A 32 -9.94 7.16 1.27
N PHE A 33 -8.65 7.44 1.08
CA PHE A 33 -8.17 8.23 -0.06
C PHE A 33 -8.49 7.55 -1.39
N ILE A 34 -8.10 6.28 -1.58
CA ILE A 34 -8.37 5.55 -2.83
C ILE A 34 -9.88 5.50 -3.11
N LYS A 35 -10.68 5.28 -2.08
CA LYS A 35 -12.13 5.24 -2.20
C LYS A 35 -12.71 6.59 -2.66
N GLN A 36 -12.26 7.69 -2.07
CA GLN A 36 -12.69 9.04 -2.45
C GLN A 36 -12.34 9.35 -3.90
N GLU A 37 -11.11 9.08 -4.32
CA GLU A 37 -10.68 9.30 -5.70
C GLU A 37 -11.43 8.38 -6.69
N THR A 38 -11.83 7.18 -6.25
CA THR A 38 -12.69 6.30 -7.05
C THR A 38 -14.10 6.85 -7.20
N GLU A 39 -14.67 7.41 -6.13
CA GLU A 39 -15.98 8.08 -6.14
C GLU A 39 -15.97 9.36 -7.00
N ASP A 40 -14.82 10.04 -7.05
CA ASP A 40 -14.59 11.25 -7.84
C ASP A 40 -14.20 10.98 -9.31
N GLU A 41 -14.27 9.71 -9.78
CA GLU A 41 -13.93 9.29 -11.15
C GLU A 41 -12.45 9.47 -11.54
N GLU A 42 -11.51 9.51 -10.59
CA GLU A 42 -10.06 9.65 -10.82
C GLU A 42 -9.29 8.32 -10.65
N PHE A 43 -10.00 7.19 -10.53
CA PHE A 43 -9.42 5.87 -10.19
C PHE A 43 -8.35 5.33 -11.16
N ASP A 44 -8.34 5.76 -12.41
CA ASP A 44 -7.48 5.23 -13.47
C ASP A 44 -6.15 5.97 -13.61
N ASN A 45 -5.93 7.05 -12.85
CA ASN A 45 -4.70 7.84 -12.88
C ASN A 45 -4.26 8.28 -11.47
N LEU A 46 -4.12 7.33 -10.56
CA LEU A 46 -3.71 7.56 -9.17
C LEU A 46 -2.27 7.14 -8.94
N HIS A 47 -1.59 7.88 -8.07
CA HIS A 47 -0.29 7.49 -7.53
C HIS A 47 -0.18 7.96 -6.08
N CYS A 48 -0.02 7.02 -5.16
CA CYS A 48 0.15 7.30 -3.74
C CYS A 48 0.97 6.22 -3.03
N GLN A 49 1.48 6.56 -1.85
CA GLN A 49 2.30 5.68 -1.04
C GLN A 49 1.78 5.54 0.37
N LEU A 50 2.01 4.39 1.00
CA LEU A 50 1.75 4.15 2.41
C LEU A 50 3.03 3.65 3.07
N LYS A 51 3.42 4.26 4.19
CA LYS A 51 4.56 3.86 5.00
C LYS A 51 4.09 3.54 6.41
N TYR A 52 4.17 2.30 6.83
CA TYR A 52 3.60 1.87 8.11
C TYR A 52 4.35 0.69 8.71
N TYR A 53 4.17 0.50 10.02
CA TYR A 53 4.53 -0.76 10.66
C TYR A 53 3.36 -1.75 10.57
N PRO A 54 3.57 -2.97 10.05
CA PRO A 54 2.51 -3.96 9.99
C PRO A 54 1.93 -4.29 11.37
N PRO A 55 0.61 -4.55 11.49
CA PRO A 55 -0.03 -4.78 12.79
C PRO A 55 0.59 -5.89 13.63
N PHE A 56 1.09 -6.96 12.99
CA PHE A 56 1.71 -8.08 13.72
C PHE A 56 3.05 -7.69 14.37
N VAL A 57 3.78 -6.72 13.80
CA VAL A 57 5.05 -6.23 14.35
C VAL A 57 4.77 -5.36 15.56
N LEU A 58 3.83 -4.42 15.44
CA LEU A 58 3.42 -3.54 16.53
C LEU A 58 2.87 -4.35 17.71
N HIS A 59 2.07 -5.38 17.44
CA HIS A 59 1.54 -6.24 18.48
C HIS A 59 2.65 -6.98 19.25
N GLU A 60 3.70 -7.46 18.57
CA GLU A 60 4.87 -8.08 19.21
C GLU A 60 5.69 -7.06 20.05
N ALA A 61 5.58 -5.77 19.74
CA ALA A 61 6.27 -4.67 20.42
C ALA A 61 5.40 -3.90 21.42
N HIS A 62 4.21 -4.41 21.78
CA HIS A 62 3.24 -3.74 22.67
C HIS A 62 2.80 -2.36 22.16
N ASP A 63 2.56 -2.25 20.86
CA ASP A 63 2.14 -1.03 20.16
C ASP A 63 3.12 0.15 20.30
N ASP A 64 4.39 -0.15 20.59
CA ASP A 64 5.47 0.82 20.74
C ASP A 64 6.56 0.57 19.68
N PRO A 65 6.66 1.43 18.64
CA PRO A 65 7.68 1.30 17.60
C PRO A 65 9.12 1.25 18.13
N GLU A 66 9.41 1.89 19.27
CA GLU A 66 10.77 1.89 19.85
C GLU A 66 11.15 0.52 20.43
N LYS A 67 10.16 -0.35 20.69
CA LYS A 67 10.37 -1.70 21.22
C LYS A 67 10.41 -2.78 20.13
N ILE A 68 10.29 -2.39 18.86
CA ILE A 68 10.38 -3.34 17.75
C ILE A 68 11.77 -3.98 17.73
N SER A 69 11.80 -5.31 17.63
CA SER A 69 13.06 -6.04 17.54
C SER A 69 13.81 -5.62 16.27
N THR A 70 15.11 -5.37 16.40
CA THR A 70 16.02 -5.11 15.26
C THR A 70 16.11 -6.29 14.28
N THR A 71 15.63 -7.48 14.68
CA THR A 71 15.56 -8.66 13.82
C THR A 71 14.24 -8.76 13.04
N ALA A 72 13.28 -7.87 13.28
CA ALA A 72 12.00 -7.83 12.58
C ALA A 72 12.12 -7.08 11.24
N ASN A 73 12.92 -7.61 10.32
CA ASN A 73 13.23 -6.99 9.02
C ASN A 73 13.21 -8.03 7.89
N SER A 74 13.61 -7.63 6.67
CA SER A 74 13.62 -8.49 5.47
C SER A 74 14.46 -9.76 5.60
N HIS A 75 15.45 -9.83 6.49
CA HIS A 75 16.27 -11.03 6.72
C HIS A 75 15.55 -12.08 7.58
N SER A 76 14.50 -11.69 8.30
CA SER A 76 13.73 -12.59 9.14
C SER A 76 12.64 -13.31 8.35
N ARG A 77 12.83 -14.63 8.16
CA ARG A 77 11.82 -15.49 7.50
C ARG A 77 10.44 -15.43 8.18
N LYS A 78 10.40 -15.24 9.51
CA LYS A 78 9.14 -15.08 10.27
C LYS A 78 8.44 -13.77 9.87
N PHE A 79 9.19 -12.66 9.88
CA PHE A 79 8.68 -11.35 9.48
C PHE A 79 8.17 -11.37 8.05
N VAL A 80 8.99 -11.83 7.10
CA VAL A 80 8.64 -11.90 5.67
C VAL A 80 7.37 -12.73 5.44
N ARG A 81 7.23 -13.88 6.11
CA ARG A 81 6.03 -14.72 6.01
C ARG A 81 4.79 -14.03 6.56
N HIS A 82 4.87 -13.39 7.73
CA HIS A 82 3.72 -12.72 8.34
C HIS A 82 3.34 -11.45 7.56
N LEU A 83 4.33 -10.73 7.02
CA LEU A 83 4.10 -9.60 6.13
C LEU A 83 3.37 -10.04 4.86
N HIS A 84 3.85 -11.05 4.17
CA HIS A 84 3.18 -11.56 2.97
C HIS A 84 1.75 -12.04 3.27
N GLN A 85 1.51 -12.68 4.41
CA GLN A 85 0.15 -13.05 4.85
C GLN A 85 -0.72 -11.82 5.11
N HIS A 86 -0.17 -10.77 5.72
CA HIS A 86 -0.89 -9.52 5.95
C HIS A 86 -1.28 -8.86 4.62
N VAL A 87 -0.34 -8.78 3.67
CA VAL A 87 -0.56 -8.20 2.34
C VAL A 87 -1.69 -8.92 1.59
N GLU A 88 -1.63 -10.26 1.50
CA GLU A 88 -2.62 -11.04 0.75
C GLU A 88 -4.01 -11.07 1.40
N LYS A 89 -4.09 -10.98 2.73
CA LYS A 89 -5.37 -11.10 3.47
C LYS A 89 -6.05 -9.77 3.76
N HIS A 90 -5.28 -8.69 3.88
CA HIS A 90 -5.75 -7.38 4.32
C HIS A 90 -5.48 -6.33 3.25
N LEU A 91 -4.22 -5.92 3.04
CA LEU A 91 -3.90 -4.80 2.14
C LEU A 91 -4.50 -4.94 0.73
N LEU A 92 -4.28 -6.08 0.06
CA LEU A 92 -4.82 -6.30 -1.29
C LEU A 92 -6.34 -6.44 -1.30
N LYS A 93 -6.94 -6.86 -0.18
CA LYS A 93 -8.39 -6.95 -0.05
C LYS A 93 -8.98 -5.54 0.11
N ASP A 94 -8.38 -4.72 0.96
CA ASP A 94 -8.85 -3.37 1.26
C ASP A 94 -8.72 -2.47 0.01
N ILE A 95 -7.64 -2.60 -0.77
CA ILE A 95 -7.49 -1.92 -2.07
C ILE A 95 -8.63 -2.30 -3.03
N LYS A 96 -8.96 -3.58 -3.16
CA LYS A 96 -10.06 -4.05 -4.03
C LYS A 96 -11.41 -3.52 -3.59
N GLU A 97 -11.63 -3.41 -2.29
CA GLU A 97 -12.86 -2.84 -1.73
C GLU A 97 -12.91 -1.32 -1.99
N ALA A 98 -11.81 -0.60 -1.85
CA ALA A 98 -11.72 0.83 -2.09
C ALA A 98 -12.02 1.22 -3.56
N ILE A 99 -11.55 0.43 -4.53
CA ILE A 99 -11.80 0.66 -5.97
C ILE A 99 -13.10 0.00 -6.49
N ASN A 100 -13.94 -0.55 -5.61
CA ASN A 100 -15.18 -1.27 -5.96
C ASN A 100 -14.99 -2.50 -6.89
N LEU A 101 -13.80 -3.12 -6.92
CA LEU A 101 -13.48 -4.30 -7.74
C LEU A 101 -13.13 -5.51 -6.87
N ARG A 102 -14.08 -5.96 -6.05
CA ARG A 102 -13.88 -7.06 -5.08
C ARG A 102 -13.39 -8.37 -5.70
N ASP A 103 -13.79 -8.63 -6.95
CA ASP A 103 -13.45 -9.86 -7.69
C ASP A 103 -12.14 -9.75 -8.48
N LEU A 104 -11.45 -8.60 -8.42
CA LEU A 104 -10.14 -8.42 -9.05
C LEU A 104 -9.15 -9.48 -8.54
N LYS A 105 -8.37 -10.05 -9.44
CA LYS A 105 -7.33 -11.03 -9.10
C LYS A 105 -6.01 -10.55 -9.66
N PHE A 106 -5.09 -10.10 -8.82
CA PHE A 106 -3.72 -9.79 -9.26
C PHE A 106 -3.05 -11.02 -9.86
N ARG A 107 -3.02 -11.13 -11.19
CA ARG A 107 -2.44 -12.26 -11.94
C ARG A 107 -0.95 -12.07 -12.14
N ASN A 108 -0.53 -10.83 -12.37
CA ASN A 108 0.87 -10.49 -12.55
C ASN A 108 1.49 -10.31 -11.17
N LYS A 109 2.07 -11.38 -10.64
CA LYS A 109 2.76 -11.37 -9.35
C LYS A 109 4.23 -11.69 -9.55
N SER A 110 5.11 -10.87 -8.97
CA SER A 110 6.53 -11.18 -8.87
C SER A 110 7.06 -10.83 -7.49
N LYS A 111 8.22 -11.39 -7.17
CA LYS A 111 8.95 -11.11 -5.94
C LYS A 111 10.41 -10.93 -6.29
N ASP A 112 10.94 -9.76 -6.01
CA ASP A 112 12.35 -9.43 -6.16
C ASP A 112 12.99 -9.37 -4.79
N GLU A 113 14.00 -10.22 -4.57
CA GLU A 113 14.72 -10.32 -3.30
C GLU A 113 16.19 -9.97 -3.55
N SER A 114 16.65 -8.91 -2.89
CA SER A 114 18.06 -8.55 -2.79
C SER A 114 18.53 -8.72 -1.34
N PHE A 115 19.83 -8.48 -1.12
CA PHE A 115 20.35 -8.46 0.24
C PHE A 115 19.69 -7.36 1.09
N ASP A 116 19.39 -6.20 0.50
CA ASP A 116 18.94 -5.04 1.26
C ASP A 116 17.42 -4.99 1.46
N ARG A 117 16.64 -5.63 0.57
CA ARG A 117 15.19 -5.51 0.55
C ARG A 117 14.50 -6.67 -0.17
N ILE A 118 13.22 -6.82 0.14
CA ILE A 118 12.29 -7.66 -0.60
C ILE A 118 11.18 -6.76 -1.14
N VAL A 119 10.87 -6.91 -2.43
CA VAL A 119 9.77 -6.23 -3.10
C VAL A 119 8.81 -7.27 -3.66
N TRP A 120 7.53 -7.15 -3.31
CA TRP A 120 6.44 -7.87 -3.96
C TRP A 120 5.72 -6.94 -4.93
N HIS A 121 5.53 -7.41 -6.15
CA HIS A 121 4.75 -6.70 -7.15
C HIS A 121 3.44 -7.44 -7.40
N TYR A 122 2.36 -6.68 -7.43
CA TYR A 122 1.04 -7.15 -7.79
C TYR A 122 0.47 -6.23 -8.86
N GLY A 123 0.11 -6.79 -10.00
CA GLY A 123 -0.54 -6.03 -11.05
C GLY A 123 -1.59 -6.83 -11.80
N ASP A 124 -2.52 -6.11 -12.42
CA ASP A 124 -3.48 -6.65 -13.37
C ASP A 124 -4.10 -5.53 -14.21
N ASP A 125 -4.57 -5.88 -15.39
CA ASP A 125 -5.40 -5.00 -16.20
C ASP A 125 -6.86 -5.17 -15.76
N THR A 126 -7.57 -4.06 -15.60
CA THR A 126 -8.98 -4.08 -15.22
C THR A 126 -9.78 -2.99 -15.93
N GLN A 127 -11.08 -2.96 -15.67
CA GLN A 127 -12.00 -1.97 -16.20
C GLN A 127 -13.00 -1.57 -15.11
N TYR A 128 -13.27 -0.27 -15.03
CA TYR A 128 -14.34 0.30 -14.21
C TYR A 128 -14.94 1.49 -14.95
N HIS A 129 -16.27 1.63 -14.93
CA HIS A 129 -17.02 2.66 -15.67
C HIS A 129 -16.56 2.81 -17.14
N GLU A 130 -16.44 1.68 -17.84
CA GLU A 130 -15.99 1.58 -19.23
C GLU A 130 -14.53 1.99 -19.52
N ARG A 131 -13.80 2.54 -18.54
CA ARG A 131 -12.39 2.91 -18.65
C ARG A 131 -11.48 1.74 -18.24
N LYS A 132 -10.53 1.41 -19.11
CA LYS A 132 -9.53 0.37 -18.85
C LYS A 132 -8.29 0.99 -18.23
N PHE A 133 -7.73 0.32 -17.24
CA PHE A 133 -6.53 0.78 -16.56
C PHE A 133 -5.75 -0.40 -15.99
N HIS A 134 -4.45 -0.20 -15.85
CA HIS A 134 -3.53 -1.10 -15.18
C HIS A 134 -3.43 -0.68 -13.72
N ILE A 135 -3.48 -1.63 -12.80
CA ILE A 135 -3.21 -1.40 -11.37
C ILE A 135 -1.86 -2.02 -11.04
N GLU A 136 -1.01 -1.26 -10.35
CA GLU A 136 0.27 -1.73 -9.81
C GLU A 136 0.30 -1.48 -8.30
N VAL A 137 0.69 -2.51 -7.55
CA VAL A 137 0.97 -2.42 -6.11
C VAL A 137 2.34 -3.01 -5.84
N GLY A 138 3.27 -2.16 -5.43
CA GLY A 138 4.58 -2.54 -4.93
C GLY A 138 4.58 -2.56 -3.41
N VAL A 139 5.00 -3.65 -2.78
CA VAL A 139 5.19 -3.73 -1.32
C VAL A 139 6.65 -4.01 -1.03
N THR A 140 7.32 -3.12 -0.32
CA THR A 140 8.74 -3.20 0.00
C THR A 140 8.94 -3.32 1.50
N CYS A 141 9.80 -4.25 1.91
CA CYS A 141 10.41 -4.24 3.23
C CYS A 141 11.94 -4.29 3.11
N THR A 142 12.64 -3.63 4.04
CA THR A 142 14.09 -3.49 4.02
C THR A 142 14.74 -4.29 5.15
N HIS A 143 16.06 -4.36 5.14
CA HIS A 143 16.84 -4.97 6.22
C HIS A 143 17.10 -4.02 7.40
N ASP A 144 16.88 -2.71 7.20
CA ASP A 144 17.21 -1.67 8.18
C ASP A 144 16.22 -1.65 9.36
N ASP A 145 14.93 -1.78 9.07
CA ASP A 145 13.86 -1.71 10.06
C ASP A 145 12.66 -2.60 9.69
N ALA A 146 11.58 -2.47 10.47
CA ALA A 146 10.33 -3.19 10.27
C ALA A 146 9.27 -2.41 9.48
N MET A 147 9.65 -1.23 8.95
CA MET A 147 8.76 -0.39 8.18
C MET A 147 8.45 -1.07 6.84
N VAL A 148 7.23 -0.87 6.38
CA VAL A 148 6.79 -1.35 5.07
C VAL A 148 6.35 -0.17 4.24
N ASP A 149 6.94 -0.08 3.05
CA ASP A 149 6.57 0.90 2.03
C ASP A 149 5.65 0.23 1.02
N VAL A 150 4.49 0.81 0.78
CA VAL A 150 3.54 0.42 -0.26
C VAL A 150 3.48 1.53 -1.28
N ASP A 151 3.63 1.16 -2.55
CA ASP A 151 3.48 2.03 -3.71
C ASP A 151 2.25 1.57 -4.48
N TYR A 152 1.25 2.44 -4.63
CA TYR A 152 0.02 2.15 -5.35
C TYR A 152 -0.10 3.10 -6.54
N LYS A 153 -0.30 2.51 -7.71
CA LYS A 153 -0.40 3.26 -8.95
C LYS A 153 -1.47 2.68 -9.86
N THR A 154 -2.21 3.55 -10.53
CA THR A 154 -3.08 3.19 -11.64
C THR A 154 -2.72 3.98 -12.88
N ILE A 155 -2.81 3.32 -14.04
CA ILE A 155 -2.35 3.86 -15.32
C ILE A 155 -3.44 3.57 -16.37
N PRO A 156 -3.97 4.57 -17.10
CA PRO A 156 -4.97 4.32 -18.13
C PRO A 156 -4.41 3.45 -19.26
N ILE A 157 -5.20 2.49 -19.73
CA ILE A 157 -4.88 1.66 -20.89
C ILE A 157 -5.68 2.19 -22.08
N THR A 158 -4.99 2.83 -23.02
CA THR A 158 -5.54 3.29 -24.30
C THR A 158 -5.84 2.15 -25.26
#